data_AF-A0A1V5N7B0-F1
#
_entry.id   AF-A0A1V5N7B0-F1
#
_cell.length_a   1.000
_cell.length_b   1.000
_cell.length_c   1.000
_cell.angle_alpha   90.00
_cell.angle_beta   90.00
_cell.angle_gamma   90.00
#
_symmetry.space_group_name_H-M   'P 1'
#
loop_
_entity.id
_entity.type
_entity.pdbx_description
1 polymer ?
#
loop_
_entity_poly.entity_id
_entity_poly.type
_entity_poly.pdbx_seq_one_letter_code
_entity_poly.pdbx_strand_id
1 'polypeptide(L)'
;MRKDVKTGLLIGTVLCLAATVWFCIHQQVLDQPRIEDVLSQKQHLFLHQETENKIILTDGPDVPEENEPSVRMHTVLQGETLSDISKMYYGTVTGWGKIYEANQKQLSKGPNALRAGMQLAIPFD
;
A
#
# COMPACT_ATOMS: atom_id res chain seq x y z
N MET A 1 51.97 17.94 29.36
CA MET A 1 52.13 17.67 27.92
C MET A 1 51.77 16.24 27.48
N ARG A 2 52.00 15.16 28.26
CA ARG A 2 51.62 13.77 27.83
C ARG A 2 50.13 13.41 27.97
N LYS A 3 49.32 14.29 28.56
CA LYS A 3 47.89 14.04 28.84
C LYS A 3 47.04 14.43 27.62
N ASP A 4 47.50 15.42 26.88
CA ASP A 4 46.75 16.07 25.79
C ASP A 4 46.68 15.19 24.54
N VAL A 5 47.72 14.39 24.27
CA VAL A 5 47.75 13.39 23.18
C VAL A 5 46.79 12.23 23.45
N LYS A 6 46.63 11.83 24.71
CA LYS A 6 45.71 10.73 25.09
C LYS A 6 44.26 11.17 24.93
N THR A 7 43.95 12.40 25.28
CA THR A 7 42.62 12.99 25.10
C THR A 7 42.28 13.13 23.62
N GLY A 8 43.23 13.58 22.78
CA GLY A 8 43.04 13.65 21.33
C GLY A 8 42.78 12.28 20.68
N LEU A 9 43.51 11.25 21.09
CA LEU A 9 43.33 9.88 20.58
C LEU A 9 41.96 9.29 20.97
N LEU A 10 41.53 9.49 22.22
CA LEU A 10 40.23 9.03 22.70
C LEU A 10 39.07 9.68 21.95
N ILE A 11 39.11 11.01 21.75
CA ILE A 11 38.07 11.74 21.02
C ILE A 11 38.00 11.25 19.56
N GLY A 12 39.15 11.03 18.91
CA GLY A 12 39.20 10.50 17.55
C GLY A 12 38.56 9.12 17.43
N THR A 13 38.85 8.21 18.38
CA THR A 13 38.24 6.86 18.36
C THR A 13 36.74 6.89 18.60
N VAL A 14 36.24 7.72 19.51
CA VAL A 14 34.81 7.85 19.79
C VAL A 14 34.07 8.45 18.59
N LEU A 15 34.65 9.47 17.93
CA LEU A 15 34.08 10.06 16.72
C LEU A 15 34.01 9.05 15.57
N CYS A 16 35.06 8.23 15.41
CA CYS A 16 35.10 7.18 14.41
C CYS A 16 34.01 6.12 14.66
N LEU A 17 33.87 5.64 15.90
CA LEU A 17 32.83 4.69 16.27
C LEU A 17 31.42 5.27 16.07
N ALA A 18 31.20 6.52 16.48
CA ALA A 18 29.91 7.20 16.27
C ALA A 18 29.58 7.35 14.78
N ALA A 19 30.56 7.70 13.94
CA ALA A 19 30.39 7.78 12.49
C ALA A 19 30.11 6.40 11.88
N THR A 20 30.78 5.34 12.32
CA THR A 20 30.51 3.98 11.84
C THR A 20 29.12 3.48 12.26
N VAL A 21 28.68 3.77 13.48
CA VAL A 21 27.33 3.41 13.95
C VAL A 21 26.27 4.22 13.22
N TRP A 22 26.48 5.53 13.03
CA TRP A 22 25.61 6.37 12.21
C TRP A 22 25.54 5.85 10.77
N PHE A 23 26.68 5.49 10.17
CA PHE A 23 26.75 4.95 8.80
C PHE A 23 26.06 3.58 8.71
N CYS A 24 26.25 2.69 9.68
CA CYS A 24 25.53 1.40 9.74
C CYS A 24 24.02 1.57 9.92
N ILE A 25 23.58 2.60 10.67
CA ILE A 25 22.15 2.90 10.86
C ILE A 25 21.57 3.60 9.61
N HIS A 26 22.34 4.46 8.94
CA HIS A 26 21.89 5.26 7.80
C HIS A 26 22.02 4.54 6.44
N GLN A 27 22.87 3.52 6.32
CA GLN A 27 23.08 2.76 5.08
C GLN A 27 21.89 1.86 4.66
N GLN A 28 20.79 1.83 5.41
CA GLN A 28 19.55 1.23 4.91
C GLN A 28 18.81 2.10 3.87
N VAL A 29 19.40 3.24 3.45
CA VAL A 29 18.83 4.20 2.48
C VAL A 29 19.67 4.31 1.18
N LEU A 30 20.58 3.38 0.88
CA LEU A 30 21.28 3.34 -0.42
C LEU A 30 20.82 2.24 -1.39
N ASP A 31 19.68 1.61 -1.13
CA ASP A 31 18.94 0.84 -2.14
C ASP A 31 17.51 1.39 -2.24
N GLN A 32 17.39 2.70 -2.46
CA GLN A 32 16.16 3.25 -3.00
C GLN A 32 16.07 2.76 -4.45
N PRO A 33 15.09 1.91 -4.85
CA PRO A 33 14.87 1.64 -6.25
C PRO A 33 14.67 2.98 -6.95
N ARG A 34 15.51 3.25 -7.95
CA ARG A 34 15.49 4.45 -8.78
C ARG A 34 14.04 4.80 -9.09
N ILE A 35 13.57 5.98 -8.65
CA ILE A 35 12.17 6.42 -8.79
C ILE A 35 11.68 6.30 -10.26
N GLU A 36 12.59 6.34 -11.24
CA GLU A 36 12.29 6.08 -12.66
C GLU A 36 11.79 4.65 -12.95
N ASP A 37 12.31 3.62 -12.27
CA ASP A 37 11.84 2.24 -12.43
C ASP A 37 10.46 2.03 -11.80
N VAL A 38 10.18 2.71 -10.68
CA VAL A 38 8.86 2.64 -10.03
C VAL A 38 7.81 3.36 -10.87
N LEU A 39 8.16 4.48 -11.53
CA LEU A 39 7.26 5.18 -12.46
C LEU A 39 6.99 4.35 -13.72
N SER A 40 8.02 3.70 -14.28
CA SER A 40 7.89 2.79 -15.43
C SER A 40 7.12 1.50 -15.09
N GLN A 41 7.32 0.90 -13.91
CA GLN A 41 6.53 -0.24 -13.46
C GLN A 41 5.10 0.15 -13.14
N LYS A 42 4.86 1.35 -12.57
CA LYS A 42 3.50 1.87 -12.39
C LYS A 42 2.82 2.05 -13.74
N GLN A 43 3.51 2.54 -14.77
CA GLN A 43 2.96 2.58 -16.13
C GLN A 43 2.72 1.18 -16.71
N HIS A 44 3.65 0.22 -16.56
CA HIS A 44 3.44 -1.13 -17.11
C HIS A 44 2.37 -1.95 -16.37
N LEU A 45 2.15 -1.67 -15.07
CA LEU A 45 1.09 -2.28 -14.27
C LEU A 45 -0.28 -1.63 -14.54
N PHE A 46 -0.31 -0.32 -14.81
CA PHE A 46 -1.53 0.37 -15.24
C PHE A 46 -1.99 -0.04 -16.65
N LEU A 47 -1.08 -0.48 -17.51
CA LEU A 47 -1.40 -0.97 -18.86
C LEU A 47 -2.15 -2.32 -18.87
N HIS A 48 -2.17 -3.09 -17.77
CA HIS A 48 -2.99 -4.31 -17.68
C HIS A 48 -4.39 -4.06 -17.09
N GLN A 49 -4.61 -2.98 -16.35
CA GLN A 49 -5.93 -2.72 -15.74
C GLN A 49 -6.91 -2.01 -16.68
N GLU A 50 -6.47 -1.52 -17.84
CA GLU A 50 -7.34 -0.79 -18.78
C GLU A 50 -7.76 -1.64 -20.00
N THR A 51 -7.20 -2.84 -20.19
CA THR A 51 -7.50 -3.68 -21.37
C THR A 51 -8.52 -4.80 -21.15
N GLU A 52 -8.89 -5.13 -19.92
CA GLU A 52 -10.03 -6.05 -19.67
C GLU A 52 -11.34 -5.32 -19.38
N ASN A 53 -11.34 -3.98 -19.33
CA ASN A 53 -12.59 -3.20 -19.37
C ASN A 53 -12.85 -2.60 -20.76
N LYS A 54 -12.22 -3.18 -21.78
CA LYS A 54 -12.44 -2.85 -23.19
C LYS A 54 -13.58 -3.71 -23.75
N ILE A 55 -14.80 -3.25 -23.48
CA ILE A 55 -15.94 -3.21 -24.40
C ILE A 55 -16.34 -4.53 -25.10
N ILE A 56 -17.29 -5.27 -24.52
CA ILE A 56 -18.27 -6.00 -25.33
C ILE A 56 -19.35 -4.98 -25.74
N LEU A 57 -19.14 -4.31 -26.87
CA LEU A 57 -20.21 -3.69 -27.64
C LEU A 57 -20.44 -4.61 -28.84
N THR A 58 -21.31 -5.61 -28.65
CA THR A 58 -21.98 -6.30 -29.76
C THR A 58 -23.41 -5.81 -29.79
N ASP A 59 -23.73 -5.11 -30.89
CA ASP A 59 -25.05 -4.61 -31.28
C ASP A 59 -26.19 -5.60 -31.01
N GLY A 60 -27.25 -5.10 -30.38
CA GLY A 60 -28.57 -5.74 -30.32
C GLY A 60 -29.55 -4.84 -29.56
N PRO A 61 -30.65 -4.38 -30.17
CA PRO A 61 -31.61 -3.51 -29.47
C PRO A 61 -32.45 -4.35 -28.50
N ASP A 62 -32.80 -3.73 -27.37
CA ASP A 62 -33.80 -4.20 -26.38
C ASP A 62 -33.36 -5.31 -25.38
N VAL A 63 -32.66 -4.92 -24.31
CA VAL A 63 -32.75 -5.58 -22.99
C VAL A 63 -32.61 -4.49 -21.90
N PRO A 64 -33.48 -4.43 -20.86
CA PRO A 64 -33.54 -3.29 -19.94
C PRO A 64 -32.28 -3.20 -19.07
N GLU A 65 -31.90 -1.97 -18.70
CA GLU A 65 -30.87 -1.66 -17.69
C GLU A 65 -31.09 -2.49 -16.41
N GLU A 66 -30.38 -3.62 -16.31
CA GLU A 66 -30.30 -4.40 -15.08
C GLU A 66 -29.06 -3.92 -14.31
N ASN A 67 -29.33 -3.46 -13.10
CA ASN A 67 -28.42 -2.82 -12.17
C ASN A 67 -27.39 -3.84 -11.64
N GLU A 68 -26.44 -4.24 -12.50
CA GLU A 68 -25.41 -5.21 -12.15
C GLU A 68 -24.51 -4.63 -11.05
N PRO A 69 -24.37 -5.32 -9.89
CA PRO A 69 -23.56 -4.82 -8.79
C PRO A 69 -22.09 -4.75 -9.24
N SER A 70 -21.61 -3.54 -9.45
CA SER A 70 -20.22 -3.32 -9.84
C SER A 70 -19.32 -3.54 -8.61
N VAL A 71 -18.26 -4.33 -8.74
CA VAL A 71 -17.31 -4.61 -7.65
C VAL A 71 -15.95 -4.00 -7.99
N ARG A 72 -15.34 -3.26 -7.05
CA ARG A 72 -13.97 -2.72 -7.20
C ARG A 72 -13.00 -3.45 -6.29
N MET A 73 -11.76 -3.60 -6.73
CA MET A 73 -10.69 -4.13 -5.89
C MET A 73 -9.90 -2.98 -5.23
N HIS A 74 -9.74 -3.03 -3.90
CA HIS A 74 -8.93 -2.09 -3.12
C HIS A 74 -7.73 -2.80 -2.48
N THR A 75 -6.56 -2.19 -2.51
CA THR A 75 -5.38 -2.70 -1.80
C THR A 75 -5.22 -1.98 -0.47
N VAL A 76 -5.29 -2.73 0.63
CA VAL A 76 -5.20 -2.22 2.00
C VAL A 76 -3.81 -1.67 2.27
N LEU A 77 -3.73 -0.43 2.76
CA LEU A 77 -2.49 0.20 3.20
C LEU A 77 -2.18 -0.12 4.67
N GLN A 78 -0.95 0.14 5.08
CA GLN A 78 -0.53 -0.09 6.46
C GLN A 78 -1.28 0.84 7.42
N GLY A 79 -1.94 0.25 8.42
CA GLY A 79 -2.71 0.99 9.43
C GLY A 79 -4.12 1.40 8.99
N GLU A 80 -4.54 1.05 7.77
CA GLU A 80 -5.88 1.34 7.26
C GLU A 80 -6.92 0.41 7.91
N THR A 81 -8.11 0.94 8.19
CA THR A 81 -9.23 0.17 8.75
C THR A 81 -10.38 -0.01 7.75
N LEU A 82 -11.27 -0.99 7.99
CA LEU A 82 -12.47 -1.16 7.14
C LEU A 82 -13.36 0.09 7.14
N SER A 83 -13.39 0.82 8.25
CA SER A 83 -14.11 2.09 8.37
C SER A 83 -13.51 3.19 7.48
N ASP A 84 -12.18 3.24 7.37
CA ASP A 84 -11.49 4.20 6.50
C ASP A 84 -11.75 3.89 5.03
N ILE A 85 -11.67 2.61 4.66
CA ILE A 85 -11.99 2.11 3.31
C ILE A 85 -13.45 2.41 2.98
N SER A 86 -14.36 2.09 3.89
CA SER A 86 -15.79 2.41 3.75
C SER A 86 -16.02 3.91 3.55
N LYS A 87 -15.34 4.76 4.31
CA LYS A 87 -15.45 6.22 4.14
C LYS A 87 -14.91 6.68 2.79
N MET A 88 -13.85 6.05 2.29
CA MET A 88 -13.27 6.37 0.98
C MET A 88 -14.23 6.03 -0.17
N TYR A 89 -14.91 4.89 -0.11
CA TYR A 89 -15.74 4.39 -1.21
C TYR A 89 -17.22 4.75 -1.09
N TYR A 90 -17.78 4.71 0.11
CA TYR A 90 -19.20 4.98 0.38
C TYR A 90 -19.46 6.35 1.01
N GLY A 91 -18.41 7.09 1.36
CA GLY A 91 -18.56 8.38 2.08
C GLY A 91 -19.00 8.24 3.54
N THR A 92 -19.30 7.03 4.01
CA THR A 92 -19.72 6.73 5.38
C THR A 92 -18.79 5.71 6.01
N VAL A 93 -18.54 5.85 7.31
CA VAL A 93 -17.84 4.82 8.08
C VAL A 93 -18.71 3.59 8.30
N THR A 94 -20.04 3.70 8.30
CA THR A 94 -20.95 2.60 8.66
C THR A 94 -21.08 1.51 7.60
N GLY A 95 -20.62 1.77 6.37
CA GLY A 95 -20.68 0.81 5.25
C GLY A 95 -19.64 -0.31 5.32
N TRP A 96 -18.78 -0.34 6.35
CA TRP A 96 -17.74 -1.35 6.51
C TRP A 96 -18.29 -2.79 6.55
N GLY A 97 -19.53 -2.98 7.00
CA GLY A 97 -20.18 -4.29 7.08
C GLY A 97 -20.30 -4.99 5.72
N LYS A 98 -20.67 -4.24 4.68
CA LYS A 98 -20.79 -4.76 3.30
C LYS A 98 -19.45 -5.25 2.77
N ILE A 99 -18.38 -4.50 3.06
CA ILE A 99 -17.01 -4.87 2.69
C ILE A 99 -16.58 -6.13 3.43
N TYR A 100 -16.89 -6.22 4.72
CA TYR A 100 -16.58 -7.41 5.51
C TYR A 100 -17.29 -8.65 4.97
N GLU A 101 -18.60 -8.55 4.68
CA GLU A 101 -19.41 -9.63 4.12
C GLU A 101 -18.87 -10.15 2.78
N ALA A 102 -18.52 -9.24 1.87
CA ALA A 102 -17.93 -9.59 0.59
C ALA A 102 -16.56 -10.29 0.72
N ASN A 103 -15.82 -10.07 1.82
CA ASN A 103 -14.45 -10.55 2.01
C ASN A 103 -14.27 -11.53 3.18
N GLN A 104 -15.35 -12.13 3.72
CA GLN A 104 -15.27 -13.00 4.91
C GLN A 104 -14.30 -14.16 4.75
N LYS A 105 -14.17 -14.70 3.53
CA LYS A 105 -13.20 -15.77 3.23
C LYS A 105 -11.76 -15.36 3.55
N GLN A 106 -11.41 -14.09 3.32
CA GLN A 106 -10.10 -13.52 3.60
C GLN A 106 -9.99 -13.00 5.05
N LEU A 107 -11.09 -12.46 5.59
CA LEU A 107 -11.20 -11.86 6.92
C LEU A 107 -11.74 -12.83 7.99
N SER A 108 -11.33 -14.09 7.93
CA SER A 108 -11.82 -15.15 8.83
C SER A 108 -11.53 -14.91 10.31
N LYS A 109 -10.53 -14.08 10.62
CA LYS A 109 -10.16 -13.69 12.00
C LYS A 109 -10.97 -12.48 12.52
N GLY A 110 -11.88 -11.93 11.73
CA GLY A 110 -12.75 -10.82 12.09
C GLY A 110 -12.45 -9.52 11.31
N PRO A 111 -13.26 -8.46 11.53
CA PRO A 111 -13.23 -7.22 10.75
C PRO A 111 -11.93 -6.42 10.92
N ASN A 112 -11.21 -6.62 12.02
CA ASN A 112 -9.93 -5.94 12.29
C ASN A 112 -8.71 -6.72 11.78
N ALA A 113 -8.92 -7.87 11.13
CA ALA A 113 -7.84 -8.75 10.66
C ALA A 113 -7.23 -8.30 9.32
N LEU A 114 -7.14 -6.99 9.11
CA LEU A 114 -6.59 -6.39 7.90
C LEU A 114 -5.07 -6.52 7.89
N ARG A 115 -4.53 -6.86 6.72
CA ARG A 115 -3.08 -6.90 6.47
C ARG A 115 -2.74 -5.92 5.35
N ALA A 116 -1.68 -5.16 5.52
CA ALA A 116 -1.16 -4.29 4.47
C ALA A 116 -0.84 -5.12 3.21
N GLY A 117 -1.19 -4.62 2.03
CA GLY A 117 -1.06 -5.30 0.75
C GLY A 117 -2.17 -6.31 0.42
N MET A 118 -3.15 -6.50 1.30
CA MET A 118 -4.30 -7.38 1.03
C MET A 118 -5.27 -6.72 0.05
N GLN A 119 -5.86 -7.51 -0.85
CA GLN A 119 -6.87 -7.04 -1.80
C GLN A 119 -8.27 -7.34 -1.29
N LEU A 120 -9.11 -6.31 -1.21
CA LEU A 120 -10.50 -6.38 -0.79
C LEU A 120 -11.44 -6.07 -1.94
N ALA A 121 -12.47 -6.88 -2.10
CA ALA A 121 -13.60 -6.61 -2.97
C ALA A 121 -14.55 -5.60 -2.30
N ILE A 122 -14.77 -4.46 -2.95
CA ILE A 122 -15.66 -3.39 -2.50
C ILE A 122 -16.89 -3.42 -3.39
N PRO A 123 -18.05 -3.92 -2.91
CA PRO A 123 -19.28 -3.93 -3.70
C PRO A 123 -19.85 -2.51 -3.82
N PHE A 124 -20.30 -2.11 -5.00
CA PHE A 124 -21.09 -0.90 -5.23
C PHE A 124 -22.52 -1.35 -5.55
N ASP A 125 -23.47 -0.87 -4.75
CA ASP A 125 -24.91 -1.01 -5.00
C ASP A 125 -25.42 0.10 -5.92
#